data_AF-A0A4S8QNV7-F1
#
_entry.id   AF-A0A4S8QNV7-F1
#
_cell.length_a   1.000
_cell.length_b   1.000
_cell.length_c   1.000
_cell.angle_alpha   90.00
_cell.angle_beta   90.00
_cell.angle_gamma   90.00
#
_symmetry.space_group_name_H-M   'P 1'
#
loop_
_entity.id
_entity.type
_entity.pdbx_description
1 polymer ?
#
loop_
_entity_poly.entity_id
_entity_poly.type
_entity_poly.pdbx_seq_one_letter_code
_entity_poly.pdbx_strand_id
1 'polypeptide(L)'
;MAQVIGLLLDAIAMIPMLESIANGSFSDIKLVAPDGVGGRQGQYLSVVSGSNDALCISYIAVTWPDGGQQTWTGDVGSQCGGYWYESQTIIDPSTNYMPKCMWIDSDGSNGIKTKGMGIHITDFTPSDDRAAQYQKDPPSMCGSQPRFWLYDDIDMKTCMPYFDPTLQYTTDLTDMDRSKVVGVQGSKT
;
A
#
# COMPACT_ATOMS: atom_id res chain seq x y z
N MET A 1 -7.67 16.58 -11.59
CA MET A 1 -6.26 16.61 -11.14
C MET A 1 -6.18 15.96 -9.76
N ALA A 2 -5.73 14.72 -9.67
CA ALA A 2 -5.77 13.94 -8.43
C ALA A 2 -4.60 14.27 -7.48
N GLN A 3 -4.83 14.22 -6.17
CA GLN A 3 -3.86 14.64 -5.13
C GLN A 3 -3.72 13.57 -4.04
N VAL A 4 -2.49 13.12 -3.77
CA VAL A 4 -2.14 12.15 -2.69
C VAL A 4 -1.64 12.95 -1.50
N ILE A 5 -2.30 12.88 -0.34
CA ILE A 5 -2.01 13.82 0.76
C ILE A 5 -1.27 13.19 1.97
N GLY A 6 -1.09 11.87 2.06
CA GLY A 6 -0.34 11.30 3.18
C GLY A 6 0.28 9.95 2.92
N LEU A 7 1.53 9.80 3.38
CA LEU A 7 2.17 8.53 3.74
C LEU A 7 2.46 8.58 5.25
N LEU A 8 1.73 7.79 6.04
CA LEU A 8 2.06 7.55 7.44
C LEU A 8 2.95 6.31 7.51
N LEU A 9 4.19 6.48 8.00
CA LEU A 9 5.10 5.40 8.37
C LEU A 9 5.45 5.60 9.85
N ASP A 10 5.44 4.52 10.64
CA ASP A 10 5.66 4.56 12.09
C ASP A 10 7.05 5.11 12.48
N ALA A 11 7.10 6.44 12.60
CA ALA A 11 7.94 7.28 13.46
C ALA A 11 7.63 8.75 13.10
N ILE A 12 6.50 9.28 13.60
CA ILE A 12 6.16 10.71 13.71
C ILE A 12 6.62 11.58 12.51
N ALA A 13 6.13 11.31 11.31
CA ALA A 13 6.21 12.29 10.22
C ALA A 13 4.95 12.21 9.36
N MET A 14 3.94 13.02 9.71
CA MET A 14 2.90 13.38 8.76
C MET A 14 3.46 14.52 7.90
N ILE A 15 3.84 14.24 6.67
CA ILE A 15 4.14 15.30 5.70
C ILE A 15 2.90 15.48 4.81
N PRO A 16 2.05 16.50 5.06
CA PRO A 16 0.98 16.84 4.14
C PRO A 16 1.62 17.36 2.86
N MET A 17 1.60 16.56 1.80
CA MET A 17 2.01 17.04 0.47
C MET A 17 0.78 17.11 -0.41
N LEU A 18 0.38 18.34 -0.75
CA LEU A 18 -0.65 18.59 -1.73
C LEU A 18 -0.01 18.57 -3.13
N GLU A 19 0.35 17.40 -3.65
CA GLU A 19 0.93 17.29 -5.00
C GLU A 19 -0.08 16.71 -6.00
N SER A 20 -0.37 17.45 -7.07
CA SER A 20 -1.25 16.98 -8.13
C SER A 20 -0.49 16.05 -9.07
N ILE A 21 -0.98 14.82 -9.22
CA ILE A 21 -0.40 13.82 -10.12
C ILE A 21 -1.23 13.82 -11.41
N ALA A 22 -0.57 14.17 -12.52
CA ALA A 22 -1.19 14.11 -13.85
C ALA A 22 -1.38 12.65 -14.30
N ASN A 23 -2.35 12.41 -15.19
CA ASN A 23 -2.60 11.09 -15.74
C ASN A 23 -1.33 10.54 -16.44
N GLY A 24 -0.97 9.29 -16.14
CA GLY A 24 0.24 8.64 -16.67
C GLY A 24 1.56 9.17 -16.09
N SER A 25 1.53 10.08 -15.13
CA SER A 25 2.71 10.60 -14.43
C SER A 25 2.96 9.85 -13.12
N PHE A 26 4.14 10.06 -12.56
CA PHE A 26 4.47 9.72 -11.18
C PHE A 26 4.87 10.99 -10.40
N SER A 27 4.96 10.86 -9.08
CA SER A 27 5.53 11.87 -8.19
C SER A 27 6.35 11.14 -7.11
N ASP A 28 7.51 11.71 -6.78
CA ASP A 28 8.40 11.18 -5.75
C ASP A 28 8.15 11.89 -4.43
N ILE A 29 7.79 11.11 -3.41
CA ILE A 29 7.53 11.61 -2.07
C ILE A 29 8.70 11.30 -1.16
N LYS A 30 9.52 12.32 -0.84
CA LYS A 30 10.63 12.18 0.09
C LYS A 30 10.19 12.44 1.52
N LEU A 31 10.22 11.39 2.33
CA LEU A 31 9.93 11.48 3.76
C LEU A 31 11.22 11.76 4.53
N VAL A 32 11.24 12.85 5.29
CA VAL A 32 12.34 13.20 6.19
C VAL A 32 11.95 12.72 7.58
N ALA A 33 12.68 11.74 8.10
CA ALA A 33 12.49 11.26 9.45
C ALA A 33 12.86 12.36 10.47
N PRO A 34 12.12 12.50 11.59
CA PRO A 34 12.50 13.41 12.66
C PRO A 34 13.89 13.13 13.22
N ASP A 35 14.45 14.12 13.89
CA ASP A 35 15.74 14.00 14.55
C ASP A 35 15.76 12.80 15.54
N GLY A 36 16.79 11.96 15.44
CA GLY A 36 16.98 10.80 16.32
C GLY A 36 16.26 9.50 15.89
N VAL A 37 15.45 9.52 14.82
CA VAL A 37 14.81 8.30 14.26
C VAL A 37 15.21 8.02 12.80
N GLY A 38 16.17 8.77 12.26
CA GLY A 38 16.71 8.58 10.91
C GLY A 38 17.33 7.19 10.69
N GLY A 39 17.30 6.73 9.44
CA GLY A 39 17.88 5.44 9.02
C GLY A 39 16.97 4.22 9.17
N ARG A 40 15.73 4.40 9.67
CA ARG A 40 14.75 3.31 9.76
C ARG A 40 14.08 3.03 8.42
N GLN A 41 13.85 1.74 8.16
CA GLN A 41 13.02 1.29 7.05
C GLN A 41 11.56 1.38 7.48
N GLY A 42 10.82 2.33 6.92
CA GLY A 42 9.39 2.37 7.16
C GLY A 42 8.69 1.26 6.36
N GLN A 43 7.87 0.46 7.04
CA GLN A 43 7.26 -0.74 6.47
C GLN A 43 5.74 -0.63 6.25
N TYR A 44 5.06 0.28 6.92
CA TYR A 44 3.61 0.48 6.80
C TYR A 44 3.33 1.78 6.09
N LEU A 45 2.52 1.76 5.03
CA LEU A 45 2.10 2.92 4.27
C LEU A 45 0.61 3.13 4.47
N SER A 46 0.21 4.36 4.77
CA SER A 46 -1.15 4.84 4.52
C SER A 46 -1.16 5.59 3.20
N VAL A 47 -2.14 5.36 2.34
CA VAL A 47 -2.34 6.17 1.13
C VAL A 47 -3.78 6.64 1.12
N VAL A 48 -3.98 7.96 1.18
CA VAL A 48 -5.29 8.57 1.32
C VAL A 48 -5.52 9.58 0.20
N SER A 49 -6.70 9.50 -0.43
CA SER A 49 -7.14 10.53 -1.38
C SER A 49 -7.45 11.81 -0.63
N GLY A 50 -6.80 12.90 -1.01
CA GLY A 50 -6.96 14.18 -0.34
C GLY A 50 -7.70 15.24 -1.15
N SER A 51 -8.17 14.89 -2.34
CA SER A 51 -8.94 15.75 -3.25
C SER A 51 -10.22 15.03 -3.69
N ASN A 52 -11.19 15.79 -4.21
CA ASN A 52 -12.40 15.27 -4.86
C ASN A 52 -12.10 14.57 -6.21
N ASP A 53 -10.86 14.63 -6.67
CA ASP A 53 -10.44 13.96 -7.90
C ASP A 53 -9.91 12.56 -7.60
N ALA A 54 -10.61 11.54 -8.10
CA ALA A 54 -10.20 10.14 -7.99
C ALA A 54 -8.81 9.89 -8.60
N LEU A 55 -8.01 9.05 -7.95
CA LEU A 55 -6.69 8.63 -8.40
C LEU A 55 -6.67 7.14 -8.71
N CYS A 56 -6.13 6.75 -9.88
CA CYS A 56 -5.84 5.36 -10.20
C CYS A 56 -4.35 5.08 -10.03
N ILE A 57 -4.00 4.23 -9.07
CA ILE A 57 -2.60 3.93 -8.72
C ILE A 57 -2.22 2.58 -9.31
N SER A 58 -1.29 2.56 -10.27
CA SER A 58 -0.78 1.34 -10.91
C SER A 58 0.30 0.64 -10.08
N TYR A 59 1.18 1.41 -9.44
CA TYR A 59 2.16 0.89 -8.50
C TYR A 59 2.60 1.96 -7.49
N ILE A 60 3.18 1.51 -6.39
CA ILE A 60 3.87 2.35 -5.40
C ILE A 60 5.25 1.71 -5.20
N ALA A 61 6.31 2.51 -5.34
CA ALA A 61 7.66 2.10 -5.03
C ALA A 61 8.17 2.84 -3.79
N VAL A 62 8.76 2.12 -2.85
CA VAL A 62 9.40 2.67 -1.65
C VAL A 62 10.89 2.43 -1.76
N THR A 63 11.68 3.49 -1.61
CA THR A 63 13.14 3.39 -1.45
C THR A 63 13.51 3.74 -0.02
N TRP A 64 14.16 2.82 0.68
CA TRP A 64 14.63 3.00 2.05
C TRP A 64 15.99 3.72 2.13
N PRO A 65 16.41 4.19 3.31
CA PRO A 65 17.67 4.92 3.49
C PRO A 65 18.93 4.14 3.08
N ASP A 66 18.88 2.81 3.11
CA ASP A 66 19.96 1.91 2.68
C ASP A 66 19.97 1.63 1.17
N GLY A 67 19.02 2.21 0.42
CA GLY A 67 18.84 1.99 -1.01
C GLY A 67 18.00 0.75 -1.35
N GLY A 68 17.54 -0.01 -0.35
CA GLY A 68 16.60 -1.11 -0.57
C GLY A 68 15.28 -0.60 -1.14
N GLN A 69 14.69 -1.37 -2.06
CA GLN A 69 13.44 -1.02 -2.72
C GLN A 69 12.36 -2.08 -2.49
N GLN A 70 11.12 -1.62 -2.34
CA GLN A 70 9.93 -2.46 -2.29
C GLN A 70 8.85 -1.88 -3.18
N THR A 71 7.99 -2.75 -3.70
CA THR A 71 6.94 -2.36 -4.64
C THR A 71 5.61 -2.99 -4.26
N TRP A 72 4.55 -2.20 -4.36
CA TRP A 72 3.16 -2.65 -4.39
C TRP A 72 2.57 -2.37 -5.77
N THR A 73 1.72 -3.25 -6.29
CA THR A 73 1.04 -3.05 -7.57
C THR A 73 -0.48 -3.04 -7.38
N GLY A 74 -1.19 -2.34 -8.27
CA GLY A 74 -2.65 -2.28 -8.23
C GLY A 74 -3.35 -3.62 -8.51
N ASP A 75 -2.62 -4.65 -8.93
CA ASP A 75 -3.13 -6.03 -9.02
C ASP A 75 -3.55 -6.56 -7.65
N VAL A 76 -2.79 -6.23 -6.60
CA VAL A 76 -3.13 -6.55 -5.21
C VAL A 76 -4.46 -5.91 -4.84
N GLY A 77 -4.61 -4.61 -5.12
CA GLY A 77 -5.85 -3.87 -4.88
C GLY A 77 -7.05 -4.47 -5.62
N SER A 78 -6.86 -4.82 -6.91
CA SER A 78 -7.87 -5.49 -7.72
C SER A 78 -8.26 -6.86 -7.14
N GLN A 79 -7.28 -7.68 -6.77
CA GLN A 79 -7.51 -9.01 -6.21
C GLN A 79 -8.22 -8.95 -4.85
N CYS A 80 -7.98 -7.90 -4.07
CA CYS A 80 -8.65 -7.65 -2.79
C CYS A 80 -9.99 -6.91 -2.91
N GLY A 81 -10.55 -6.79 -4.12
CA GLY A 81 -11.91 -6.28 -4.34
C GLY A 81 -12.01 -4.76 -4.48
N GLY A 82 -10.88 -4.06 -4.64
CA GLY A 82 -10.86 -2.63 -4.93
C GLY A 82 -11.41 -2.32 -6.32
N TYR A 83 -11.90 -1.09 -6.50
CA TYR A 83 -12.24 -0.58 -7.82
C TYR A 83 -10.96 -0.44 -8.64
N TRP A 84 -10.95 -0.92 -9.88
CA TRP A 84 -9.73 -0.95 -10.69
C TRP A 84 -10.00 -0.69 -12.17
N TYR A 85 -8.95 -0.34 -12.90
CA TYR A 85 -8.95 -0.18 -14.35
C TYR A 85 -7.62 -0.66 -14.95
N GLU A 86 -7.60 -0.91 -16.26
CA GLU A 86 -6.38 -1.31 -16.97
C GLU A 86 -5.40 -0.13 -17.05
N SER A 87 -4.19 -0.30 -16.51
CA SER A 87 -3.15 0.72 -16.66
C SER A 87 -2.45 0.60 -18.01
N GLN A 88 -1.86 1.70 -18.45
CA GLN A 88 -0.92 1.73 -19.58
C GLN A 88 0.53 1.93 -19.10
N THR A 89 0.78 1.87 -17.79
CA THR A 89 2.09 2.01 -17.19
C THR A 89 2.85 0.69 -17.27
N ILE A 90 3.98 0.67 -17.97
CA ILE A 90 4.88 -0.49 -18.01
C ILE A 90 5.85 -0.38 -16.82
N ILE A 91 5.82 -1.35 -15.91
CA ILE A 91 6.74 -1.39 -14.74
C ILE A 91 7.90 -2.36 -14.92
N ASP A 92 7.76 -3.32 -15.85
CA ASP A 92 8.83 -4.22 -16.27
C ASP A 92 8.90 -4.24 -17.81
N PRO A 93 9.88 -3.52 -18.41
CA PRO A 93 10.06 -3.48 -19.86
C PRO A 93 10.42 -4.83 -20.48
N SER A 94 10.98 -5.76 -19.70
CA SER A 94 11.41 -7.07 -20.22
C SER A 94 10.23 -8.00 -20.51
N THR A 95 9.14 -7.84 -19.75
CA THR A 95 7.89 -8.59 -19.90
C THR A 95 6.76 -7.75 -20.47
N ASN A 96 6.99 -6.44 -20.65
CA ASN A 96 5.96 -5.45 -20.98
C ASN A 96 4.80 -5.47 -19.97
N TYR A 97 5.10 -5.75 -18.70
CA TYR A 97 4.10 -5.91 -17.66
C TYR A 97 3.47 -4.57 -17.29
N MET A 98 2.14 -4.51 -17.39
CA MET A 98 1.31 -3.38 -17.00
C MET A 98 0.38 -3.85 -15.88
N PRO A 99 0.61 -3.46 -14.62
CA PRO A 99 -0.28 -3.82 -13.53
C PRO A 99 -1.62 -3.11 -13.70
N LYS A 100 -2.68 -3.68 -13.14
CA LYS A 100 -3.93 -2.93 -12.99
C LYS A 100 -3.68 -1.68 -12.15
N CYS A 101 -4.47 -0.63 -12.37
CA CYS A 101 -4.51 0.51 -11.47
C CYS A 101 -5.72 0.44 -10.54
N MET A 102 -5.51 0.74 -9.27
CA MET A 102 -6.57 0.73 -8.24
C MET A 102 -7.04 2.16 -7.96
N TRP A 103 -8.35 2.37 -7.96
CA TRP A 103 -8.96 3.67 -7.71
C TRP A 103 -9.12 3.95 -6.21
N ILE A 104 -8.70 5.15 -5.81
CA ILE A 104 -9.11 5.79 -4.56
C ILE A 104 -9.82 7.11 -4.87
N ASP A 105 -10.91 7.39 -4.17
CA ASP A 105 -11.72 8.60 -4.34
C ASP A 105 -12.27 9.06 -3.00
N SER A 106 -12.10 10.34 -2.67
CA SER A 106 -12.50 10.87 -1.36
C SER A 106 -13.99 11.23 -1.30
N ASP A 107 -14.59 11.64 -2.42
CA ASP A 107 -15.97 12.15 -2.49
C ASP A 107 -16.99 11.12 -2.96
N GLY A 108 -16.50 9.95 -3.41
CA GLY A 108 -17.34 8.82 -3.80
C GLY A 108 -17.94 8.94 -5.19
N SER A 109 -17.42 9.84 -6.03
CA SER A 109 -17.87 10.01 -7.41
C SER A 109 -17.85 8.67 -8.16
N ASN A 110 -18.81 8.50 -9.08
CA ASN A 110 -18.92 7.29 -9.90
C ASN A 110 -19.05 5.97 -9.12
N GLY A 111 -19.37 6.02 -7.83
CA GLY A 111 -19.55 4.85 -6.97
C GLY A 111 -18.25 4.26 -6.40
N ILE A 112 -17.10 4.92 -6.58
CA ILE A 112 -15.82 4.50 -6.02
C ILE A 112 -15.81 4.84 -4.52
N LYS A 113 -15.98 3.83 -3.65
CA LYS A 113 -16.12 4.07 -2.20
C LYS A 113 -14.79 4.13 -1.45
N THR A 114 -13.75 3.56 -2.04
CA THR A 114 -12.45 3.42 -1.38
C THR A 114 -11.76 4.77 -1.31
N LYS A 115 -11.59 5.30 -0.10
CA LYS A 115 -10.94 6.59 0.15
C LYS A 115 -9.43 6.48 0.32
N GLY A 116 -8.95 5.29 0.65
CA GLY A 116 -7.54 5.03 0.81
C GLY A 116 -7.25 3.57 1.09
N MET A 117 -5.97 3.28 1.30
CA MET A 117 -5.48 1.93 1.56
C MET A 117 -4.36 1.92 2.60
N GLY A 118 -4.28 0.83 3.34
CA GLY A 118 -3.15 0.47 4.20
C GLY A 118 -2.31 -0.60 3.55
N ILE A 119 -0.99 -0.51 3.65
CA ILE A 119 -0.05 -1.43 3.03
C ILE A 119 1.11 -1.71 3.98
N HIS A 120 1.33 -2.97 4.36
CA HIS A 120 2.60 -3.44 4.90
C HIS A 120 3.50 -3.84 3.73
N ILE A 121 4.38 -2.93 3.30
CA ILE A 121 5.05 -3.00 2.01
C ILE A 121 5.96 -4.23 1.86
N THR A 122 6.50 -4.75 2.96
CA THR A 122 7.35 -5.95 2.98
C THR A 122 6.58 -7.25 2.77
N ASP A 123 5.24 -7.25 2.97
CA ASP A 123 4.37 -8.38 2.60
C ASP A 123 4.21 -8.52 1.08
N PHE A 124 4.75 -7.59 0.29
CA PHE A 124 4.71 -7.58 -1.16
C PHE A 124 6.10 -7.75 -1.80
N THR A 125 7.12 -8.08 -1.00
CA THR A 125 8.41 -8.55 -1.54
C THR A 125 8.17 -9.79 -2.43
N PRO A 126 8.64 -9.79 -3.69
CA PRO A 126 8.39 -10.88 -4.62
C PRO A 126 9.00 -12.21 -4.18
N SER A 127 8.19 -13.27 -4.23
CA SER A 127 8.59 -14.67 -4.07
C SER A 127 7.53 -15.54 -4.73
N ASP A 128 7.95 -16.58 -5.45
CA ASP A 128 7.04 -17.52 -6.10
C ASP A 128 6.14 -18.23 -5.07
N ASP A 129 6.71 -18.61 -3.92
CA ASP A 129 5.97 -19.29 -2.85
C ASP A 129 4.95 -18.37 -2.17
N ARG A 130 5.29 -17.10 -1.99
CA ARG A 130 4.36 -16.10 -1.46
C ARG A 130 3.22 -15.83 -2.45
N ALA A 131 3.54 -15.68 -3.73
CA ALA A 131 2.53 -15.53 -4.78
C ALA A 131 1.59 -16.75 -4.80
N ALA A 132 2.14 -17.96 -4.72
CA ALA A 132 1.36 -19.19 -4.63
C ALA A 132 0.49 -19.24 -3.36
N GLN A 133 0.99 -18.78 -2.22
CA GLN A 133 0.21 -18.67 -0.98
C GLN A 133 -0.99 -17.74 -1.15
N TYR A 134 -0.78 -16.54 -1.69
CA TYR A 134 -1.85 -15.56 -1.91
C TYR A 134 -2.89 -16.04 -2.93
N GLN A 135 -2.48 -16.80 -3.94
CA GLN A 135 -3.40 -17.43 -4.90
C GLN A 135 -4.22 -18.56 -4.25
N LYS A 136 -3.59 -19.39 -3.42
CA LYS A 136 -4.23 -20.53 -2.76
C LYS A 136 -5.14 -20.10 -1.61
N ASP A 137 -4.78 -19.04 -0.91
CA ASP A 137 -5.49 -18.49 0.24
C ASP A 137 -5.57 -16.95 0.14
N PRO A 138 -6.45 -16.41 -0.73
CA PRO A 138 -6.63 -14.96 -0.88
C PRO A 138 -6.88 -14.20 0.44
N PRO A 139 -7.59 -14.75 1.44
CA PRO A 139 -7.71 -14.12 2.75
C PRO A 139 -6.38 -13.85 3.46
N SER A 140 -5.32 -14.61 3.19
CA SER A 140 -3.99 -14.31 3.74
C SER A 140 -3.42 -12.99 3.21
N MET A 141 -3.81 -12.55 2.02
CA MET A 141 -3.41 -11.25 1.47
C MET A 141 -4.39 -10.14 1.86
N CYS A 142 -5.68 -10.38 1.66
CA CYS A 142 -6.72 -9.35 1.71
C CYS A 142 -7.52 -9.29 3.02
N GLY A 143 -7.41 -10.33 3.85
CA GLY A 143 -8.22 -10.50 5.07
C GLY A 143 -7.54 -9.97 6.32
N SER A 144 -6.58 -9.06 6.21
CA SER A 144 -5.74 -8.60 7.31
C SER A 144 -5.56 -7.09 7.26
N GLN A 145 -6.15 -6.38 8.22
CA GLN A 145 -6.06 -4.91 8.29
C GLN A 145 -4.62 -4.38 8.32
N PRO A 146 -3.69 -4.94 9.12
CA PRO A 146 -2.31 -4.47 9.14
C PRO A 146 -1.50 -4.85 7.89
N ARG A 147 -1.91 -5.84 7.09
CA ARG A 147 -1.21 -6.21 5.84
C ARG A 147 -1.64 -5.39 4.65
N PHE A 148 -2.90 -5.51 4.27
CA PHE A 148 -3.47 -4.77 3.16
C PHE A 148 -4.95 -4.60 3.37
N TRP A 149 -5.41 -3.36 3.35
CA TRP A 149 -6.79 -3.05 3.60
C TRP A 149 -7.24 -1.84 2.81
N LEU A 150 -8.44 -1.94 2.24
CA LEU A 150 -9.12 -0.86 1.55
C LEU A 150 -10.08 -0.19 2.53
N TYR A 151 -9.96 1.11 2.69
CA TYR A 151 -10.76 1.88 3.64
C TYR A 151 -11.76 2.76 2.91
N ASP A 152 -13.03 2.67 3.30
CA ASP A 152 -14.09 3.58 2.84
C ASP A 152 -14.19 4.83 3.74
N ASP A 153 -13.47 4.83 4.87
CA ASP A 153 -13.50 5.85 5.92
C ASP A 153 -12.10 6.08 6.54
N ILE A 154 -11.15 6.53 5.72
CA ILE A 154 -9.81 6.92 6.17
C ILE A 154 -9.54 8.40 5.93
N ASP A 155 -8.78 9.00 6.84
CA ASP A 155 -8.21 10.34 6.69
C ASP A 155 -6.73 10.35 7.07
N MET A 156 -6.08 11.51 6.95
CA MET A 156 -4.67 11.67 7.30
C MET A 156 -4.34 11.42 8.78
N LYS A 157 -5.33 11.48 9.67
CA LYS A 157 -5.16 11.30 11.12
C LYS A 157 -5.39 9.86 11.55
N THR A 158 -5.82 9.01 10.62
CA THR A 158 -6.10 7.62 10.90
C THR A 158 -4.79 6.87 11.13
N CYS A 159 -4.59 6.40 12.35
CA CYS A 159 -3.46 5.51 12.66
C CYS A 159 -3.68 4.16 11.97
N MET A 160 -2.71 3.75 11.16
CA MET A 160 -2.75 2.46 10.48
C MET A 160 -2.52 1.34 11.49
N PRO A 161 -3.28 0.24 11.39
CA PRO A 161 -2.97 -0.93 12.19
C PRO A 161 -1.64 -1.55 11.76
N TYR A 162 -0.91 -2.09 12.73
CA TYR A 162 0.33 -2.83 12.49
C TYR A 162 0.31 -4.20 13.20
N PHE A 163 1.19 -5.11 12.80
CA PHE A 163 1.33 -6.41 13.44
C PHE A 163 2.07 -6.29 14.78
N ASP A 164 1.40 -6.69 15.86
CA ASP A 164 1.98 -6.83 17.20
C ASP A 164 1.51 -8.14 17.85
N PRO A 165 2.40 -9.13 18.06
CA PRO A 165 3.82 -9.11 17.72
C PRO A 165 4.07 -9.08 16.20
N THR A 166 5.28 -8.70 15.80
CA THR A 166 5.70 -8.68 14.39
C THR A 166 5.52 -10.05 13.74
N LEU A 167 4.94 -10.05 12.54
CA LEU A 167 4.68 -11.26 11.79
C LEU A 167 5.97 -12.02 11.46
N GLN A 168 5.90 -13.35 11.49
CA GLN A 168 7.03 -14.24 11.23
C GLN A 168 6.83 -14.95 9.90
N TYR A 169 7.92 -15.07 9.14
CA TYR A 169 7.92 -15.65 7.80
C TYR A 169 8.89 -16.82 7.71
N THR A 170 8.60 -17.76 6.80
CA THR A 170 9.55 -18.78 6.38
C THR A 170 10.69 -18.15 5.56
N THR A 171 11.70 -18.96 5.21
CA THR A 171 12.79 -18.53 4.31
C THR A 171 12.28 -18.11 2.94
N ASP A 172 11.13 -18.66 2.52
CA ASP A 172 10.52 -18.40 1.21
C ASP A 172 9.50 -17.26 1.26
N LEU A 173 9.52 -16.50 2.37
CA LEU A 173 8.70 -15.33 2.65
C LEU A 173 7.20 -15.64 2.84
N THR A 174 6.81 -16.89 3.01
CA THR A 174 5.42 -17.29 3.33
C THR A 174 5.11 -17.13 4.82
N ASP A 175 3.83 -16.99 5.15
CA ASP A 175 3.37 -16.81 6.53
C ASP A 175 3.62 -18.07 7.36
N MET A 176 4.32 -17.95 8.49
CA MET A 176 4.53 -19.09 9.39
C MET A 176 3.24 -19.52 10.09
N ASP A 177 2.35 -18.57 10.39
CA ASP A 177 1.10 -18.82 11.08
C ASP A 177 -0.02 -17.99 10.48
N ARG A 178 -0.85 -18.65 9.67
CA ARG A 178 -2.04 -18.07 9.03
C ARG A 178 -2.99 -17.40 10.03
N SER A 179 -3.09 -17.92 11.26
CA SER A 179 -4.00 -17.37 12.28
C SER A 179 -3.55 -16.00 12.82
N LYS A 180 -2.29 -15.63 12.59
CA LYS A 180 -1.74 -14.31 12.91
C LYS A 180 -1.94 -13.29 11.78
N VAL A 181 -2.57 -13.71 10.68
CA VAL A 181 -2.80 -12.86 9.51
C VAL A 181 -4.29 -12.70 9.29
N VAL A 182 -5.00 -13.79 9.04
CA VAL A 182 -6.38 -13.73 8.58
C VAL A 182 -7.32 -13.34 9.71
N GLY A 183 -8.13 -12.30 9.48
CA GLY A 183 -9.07 -11.75 10.45
C GLY A 183 -8.44 -10.84 11.50
N VAL A 184 -7.13 -10.55 11.38
CA VAL A 184 -6.42 -9.69 12.33
C VAL A 184 -6.71 -8.22 12.05
N GLN A 185 -7.09 -7.49 13.10
CA GLN A 185 -7.31 -6.04 13.05
C GLN A 185 -6.04 -5.23 13.30
N GLY A 186 -5.01 -5.83 13.90
CA GLY A 186 -3.75 -5.17 14.25
C GLY A 186 -3.84 -4.26 15.48
N SER A 187 -2.68 -3.84 15.96
CA SER A 187 -2.55 -2.83 17.02
C SER A 187 -2.56 -1.42 16.43
N LYS A 188 -3.01 -0.44 17.20
CA LYS A 188 -3.02 0.99 16.82
C LYS A 188 -2.38 1.81 17.93
N THR A 189 -1.51 2.74 17.58
CA THR A 189 -0.86 3.67 18.53
C THR A 189 -0.87 5.08 18.00
#